data_AF-A0A939SR33-F1
#
_entry.id   AF-A0A939SR33-F1
#
_cell.length_a   1.000
_cell.length_b   1.000
_cell.length_c   1.000
_cell.angle_alpha   90.00
_cell.angle_beta   90.00
_cell.angle_gamma   90.00
#
_symmetry.space_group_name_H-M   'P 1'
#
loop_
_entity.id
_entity.type
_entity.pdbx_description
1 polymer ?
#
loop_
_entity_poly.entity_id
_entity_poly.type
_entity_poly.pdbx_seq_one_letter_code
_entity_poly.pdbx_strand_id
1 'polypeptide(L)'
;MCNVEFSSVMDSIQFIPAQRDLGNDQYRMHIKQYDATIAWGVSLSPVNPDYIGILIDAWLNENDDIDDIQLDLERPSMDVDLNESHQAVIVTLQLAENVNMREDENGIVPMDGKRWTL
;
A
#
# COMPACT_ATOMS: atom_id res chain seq x y z
N MET A 1 -15.27 -13.96 22.21
CA MET A 1 -14.02 -13.24 22.53
C MET A 1 -13.44 -12.79 21.21
N CYS A 2 -13.64 -11.53 20.81
CA CYS A 2 -12.89 -10.95 19.70
C CYS A 2 -11.77 -10.11 20.31
N ASN A 3 -10.64 -10.77 20.56
CA ASN A 3 -9.36 -10.12 20.78
C ASN A 3 -8.97 -9.59 19.39
N VAL A 4 -9.09 -8.29 19.12
CA VAL A 4 -8.70 -7.77 17.80
C VAL A 4 -7.18 -7.67 17.78
N GLU A 5 -6.53 -8.81 17.50
CA GLU A 5 -5.14 -8.87 17.08
C GLU A 5 -4.96 -7.97 15.86
N PHE A 6 -3.80 -7.34 15.72
CA PHE A 6 -3.48 -6.55 14.54
C PHE A 6 -3.77 -7.35 13.27
N SER A 7 -4.50 -6.75 12.35
CA SER A 7 -4.80 -7.32 11.04
C SER A 7 -4.56 -6.30 9.95
N SER A 8 -4.09 -6.78 8.80
CA SER A 8 -3.87 -6.00 7.60
C SER A 8 -4.31 -6.81 6.40
N VAL A 9 -5.18 -6.24 5.59
CA VAL A 9 -5.79 -6.88 4.41
C VAL A 9 -5.62 -5.96 3.21
N MET A 10 -5.25 -6.53 2.08
CA MET A 10 -5.22 -5.87 0.78
C MET A 10 -6.39 -6.37 -0.06
N ASP A 11 -7.10 -5.47 -0.73
CA ASP A 11 -8.21 -5.80 -1.63
C ASP A 11 -8.20 -4.88 -2.87
N SER A 12 -9.15 -5.08 -3.80
CA SER A 12 -9.37 -4.23 -4.97
C SER A 12 -8.14 -4.02 -5.87
N ILE A 13 -7.25 -5.01 -5.96
CA ILE A 13 -5.98 -4.85 -6.69
C ILE A 13 -6.22 -4.54 -8.18
N GLN A 14 -5.65 -3.43 -8.64
CA GLN A 14 -5.63 -2.99 -10.03
C GLN A 14 -4.19 -2.84 -10.53
N PHE A 15 -3.98 -3.12 -11.81
CA PHE A 15 -2.69 -2.92 -12.49
C PHE A 15 -2.83 -1.79 -13.51
N ILE A 16 -2.13 -0.69 -13.28
CA ILE A 16 -2.13 0.48 -14.15
C ILE A 16 -0.90 0.40 -15.05
N PRO A 17 -1.06 0.35 -16.40
CA PRO A 17 0.06 0.36 -17.32
C PRO A 17 0.96 1.58 -17.07
N ALA A 18 2.25 1.31 -16.82
CA ALA A 18 3.21 2.34 -16.40
C ALA A 18 4.62 2.05 -16.93
N GLN A 19 4.68 1.49 -18.13
CA GLN A 19 5.91 1.02 -18.79
C GLN A 19 6.98 2.11 -18.84
N ARG A 20 8.15 1.83 -18.26
CA ARG A 20 9.27 2.76 -18.26
C ARG A 20 10.61 2.05 -18.04
N ASP A 21 11.60 2.39 -18.84
CA ASP A 21 13.01 2.06 -18.57
C ASP A 21 13.53 2.96 -17.44
N LEU A 22 13.94 2.35 -16.34
CA LEU A 22 14.46 3.04 -15.15
C LEU A 22 15.99 3.18 -15.19
N GLY A 23 16.65 2.63 -16.22
CA GLY A 23 18.11 2.48 -16.28
C GLY A 23 18.62 1.38 -15.35
N ASN A 24 19.94 1.15 -15.35
CA ASN A 24 20.61 0.14 -14.53
C ASN A 24 19.95 -1.27 -14.61
N ASP A 25 19.57 -1.66 -15.83
CA ASP A 25 18.89 -2.94 -16.13
C ASP A 25 17.56 -3.14 -15.37
N GLN A 26 16.91 -2.04 -14.97
CA GLN A 26 15.59 -2.04 -14.34
C GLN A 26 14.53 -1.46 -15.28
N TYR A 27 13.35 -2.06 -15.22
CA TYR A 27 12.20 -1.68 -16.03
C TYR A 27 10.93 -1.76 -15.21
N ARG A 28 10.16 -0.67 -15.16
CA ARG A 28 8.82 -0.66 -14.56
C ARG A 28 7.81 -1.19 -15.57
N MET A 29 7.04 -2.20 -15.19
CA MET A 29 6.00 -2.76 -16.06
C MET A 29 4.65 -2.08 -15.86
N HIS A 30 4.21 -2.00 -14.60
CA HIS A 30 2.95 -1.39 -14.20
C HIS A 30 3.07 -0.84 -12.78
N ILE A 31 2.08 -0.04 -12.38
CA ILE A 31 1.83 0.28 -10.98
C ILE A 31 0.76 -0.67 -10.47
N LYS A 32 0.98 -1.25 -9.29
CA LYS A 32 -0.03 -2.02 -8.57
C LYS A 32 -0.72 -1.08 -7.58
N GLN A 33 -1.99 -0.77 -7.81
CA GLN A 33 -2.84 0.00 -6.91
C GLN A 33 -3.77 -0.95 -6.15
N TYR A 34 -4.00 -0.71 -4.87
CA TYR A 34 -4.87 -1.55 -4.05
C TYR A 34 -5.40 -0.78 -2.84
N ASP A 35 -6.52 -1.27 -2.31
CA ASP A 35 -7.07 -0.77 -1.06
C ASP A 35 -6.46 -1.59 0.08
N ALA A 36 -5.97 -0.90 1.10
CA ALA A 36 -5.45 -1.50 2.32
C ALA A 36 -6.40 -1.19 3.48
N THR A 37 -6.75 -2.20 4.27
CA THR A 37 -7.46 -2.03 5.54
C THR A 37 -6.60 -2.56 6.67
N ILE A 38 -6.30 -1.70 7.63
CA ILE A 38 -5.49 -2.00 8.81
C ILE A 38 -6.39 -1.84 10.03
N ALA A 39 -6.51 -2.89 10.85
CA ALA A 39 -7.33 -2.85 12.06
C ALA A 39 -6.57 -3.38 13.27
N TRP A 40 -6.70 -2.69 14.40
CA TRP A 40 -6.09 -3.10 15.67
C TRP A 40 -6.95 -2.68 16.87
N GLY A 41 -6.92 -3.50 17.91
CA GLY A 41 -7.53 -3.16 19.18
C GLY A 41 -6.80 -1.98 19.85
N VAL A 42 -7.56 -1.01 20.34
CA VAL A 42 -7.03 0.09 21.16
C VAL A 42 -7.66 0.05 22.54
N SER A 43 -6.82 0.18 23.56
CA SER A 43 -7.28 0.63 24.87
C SER A 43 -7.43 2.14 24.80
N LEU A 44 -8.54 2.71 25.28
CA LEU A 44 -8.76 4.17 25.36
C LEU A 44 -7.55 4.85 26.02
N SER A 45 -6.63 5.30 25.19
CA SER A 45 -5.40 5.96 25.58
C SER A 45 -5.69 7.45 25.75
N PRO A 46 -4.99 8.19 26.62
CA PRO A 46 -5.11 9.64 26.70
C PRO A 46 -4.56 10.37 25.45
N VAL A 47 -4.01 9.64 24.48
CA VAL A 47 -3.42 10.19 23.25
C VAL A 47 -4.53 10.66 22.29
N ASN A 48 -4.35 11.84 21.70
CA ASN A 48 -5.28 12.39 20.71
C ASN A 48 -5.35 11.46 19.47
N PRO A 49 -6.53 10.95 19.07
CA PRO A 49 -6.67 10.11 17.88
C PRO A 49 -6.22 10.78 16.56
N ASP A 50 -6.17 12.11 16.50
CA ASP A 50 -5.68 12.86 15.33
C ASP A 50 -4.24 12.46 14.95
N TYR A 51 -3.43 11.98 15.91
CA TYR A 51 -2.08 11.51 15.63
C TYR A 51 -2.03 10.32 14.68
N ILE A 52 -3.08 9.51 14.59
CA ILE A 52 -3.12 8.36 13.68
C ILE A 52 -3.08 8.84 12.23
N GLY A 53 -3.94 9.81 11.87
CA GLY A 53 -3.94 10.42 10.54
C GLY A 53 -2.60 11.10 10.23
N ILE A 54 -2.05 11.87 11.17
CA ILE A 54 -0.76 12.56 10.99
C ILE A 54 0.38 11.56 10.73
N LEU A 55 0.42 10.43 11.44
CA LEU A 55 1.45 9.42 11.25
C LEU A 55 1.32 8.71 9.91
N ILE A 56 0.09 8.45 9.44
CA ILE A 56 -0.16 7.88 8.12
C ILE A 56 0.29 8.87 7.04
N ASP A 57 -0.11 10.14 7.13
CA ASP A 57 0.28 11.17 6.18
C ASP A 57 1.80 11.37 6.15
N ALA A 58 2.46 11.37 7.32
CA ALA A 58 3.92 11.45 7.39
C ALA A 58 4.58 10.26 6.69
N TRP A 59 4.09 9.04 6.94
CA TRP A 59 4.60 7.83 6.28
C TRP A 59 4.36 7.84 4.77
N LEU A 60 3.18 8.24 4.30
CA LEU A 60 2.86 8.36 2.87
C LEU A 60 3.79 9.37 2.17
N ASN A 61 4.01 10.54 2.78
CA ASN A 61 4.90 11.57 2.22
C ASN A 61 6.37 11.10 2.12
N GLU A 62 6.80 10.15 2.96
CA GLU A 62 8.15 9.59 2.91
C GLU A 62 8.31 8.41 1.94
N ASN A 63 7.21 7.76 1.54
CA ASN A 63 7.22 6.50 0.77
C ASN A 63 6.53 6.59 -0.59
N ASP A 64 6.09 7.78 -1.02
CA ASP A 64 5.48 7.98 -2.34
C ASP A 64 6.57 8.03 -3.44
N ASP A 65 6.98 6.85 -3.92
CA ASP A 65 7.95 6.68 -5.01
C ASP A 65 7.30 6.71 -6.41
N ILE A 66 6.07 7.25 -6.55
CA ILE A 66 5.31 7.28 -7.81
C ILE A 66 5.39 8.66 -8.46
N ASP A 67 6.62 9.11 -8.72
CA ASP A 67 6.90 10.49 -9.13
C ASP A 67 6.28 10.92 -10.48
N ASP A 68 6.02 9.98 -11.39
CA ASP A 68 5.68 10.30 -12.79
C ASP A 68 4.25 9.97 -13.21
N ILE A 69 3.44 9.41 -12.31
CA ILE A 69 2.03 9.12 -12.60
C ILE A 69 1.20 9.77 -11.51
N GLN A 70 0.45 10.82 -11.88
CA GLN A 70 -0.58 11.39 -11.01
C GLN A 70 -1.67 10.34 -10.79
N LEU A 71 -1.58 9.65 -9.66
CA LEU A 71 -2.66 8.82 -9.16
C LEU A 71 -3.51 9.67 -8.23
N ASP A 72 -4.81 9.71 -8.51
CA ASP A 72 -5.79 10.30 -7.61
C ASP A 72 -6.13 9.26 -6.54
N LEU A 73 -5.20 9.04 -5.61
CA LEU A 73 -5.39 8.08 -4.52
C LEU A 73 -6.40 8.63 -3.52
N GLU A 74 -7.33 7.78 -3.11
CA GLU A 74 -8.26 8.15 -2.04
C GLU A 74 -7.50 8.44 -0.75
N ARG A 75 -7.92 9.51 -0.06
CA ARG A 75 -7.32 9.88 1.22
C ARG A 75 -7.55 8.79 2.27
N PRO A 76 -6.59 8.57 3.18
CA PRO A 76 -6.81 7.70 4.32
C PRO A 76 -8.07 8.09 5.10
N SER A 77 -8.83 7.09 5.53
CA SER A 77 -9.99 7.21 6.38
C SER A 77 -9.82 6.35 7.62
N MET A 78 -10.45 6.76 8.72
CA MET A 78 -10.38 6.07 10.00
C MET A 78 -11.79 5.92 10.56
N ASP A 79 -12.12 4.70 10.98
CA ASP A 79 -13.33 4.36 11.71
C ASP A 79 -12.96 3.75 13.08
N VAL A 80 -13.87 3.85 14.04
CA VAL A 80 -13.73 3.26 15.37
C VAL A 80 -14.90 2.31 15.61
N ASP A 81 -14.62 1.01 15.54
CA ASP A 81 -15.60 -0.02 15.87
C ASP A 81 -15.65 -0.20 17.40
N LEU A 82 -16.83 0.05 17.96
CA LEU A 82 -17.11 -0.06 19.39
C LEU A 82 -18.05 -1.24 19.62
N ASN A 83 -17.54 -2.30 20.24
CA ASN A 83 -18.38 -3.37 20.78
C ASN A 83 -18.36 -3.38 22.31
N GLU A 84 -19.28 -4.12 22.94
CA GLU A 84 -19.52 -4.10 24.40
C GLU A 84 -18.28 -4.38 25.27
N SER A 85 -17.16 -4.87 24.69
CA SER A 85 -15.94 -5.20 25.41
C SER A 85 -14.63 -4.71 24.78
N HIS A 86 -14.65 -4.20 23.54
CA HIS A 86 -13.45 -3.83 22.79
C HIS A 86 -13.70 -2.63 21.88
N GLN A 87 -12.66 -1.82 21.71
CA GLN A 87 -12.60 -0.77 20.71
C GLN A 87 -11.52 -1.13 19.70
N ALA A 88 -11.86 -1.05 18.41
CA ALA A 88 -10.90 -1.25 17.34
C ALA A 88 -10.84 0.01 16.49
N VAL A 89 -9.62 0.44 16.16
CA VAL A 89 -9.42 1.42 15.09
C VAL A 89 -9.29 0.65 13.79
N ILE A 90 -10.01 1.11 12.77
CA ILE A 90 -9.95 0.59 11.40
C ILE A 90 -9.49 1.75 10.52
N VAL A 91 -8.40 1.58 9.81
CA VAL A 91 -7.89 2.54 8.84
C VAL A 91 -8.02 1.93 7.46
N THR A 92 -8.61 2.68 6.54
CA THR A 92 -8.67 2.32 5.13
C THR A 92 -7.97 3.38 4.31
N LEU A 93 -7.06 2.96 3.43
CA LEU A 93 -6.28 3.84 2.57
C LEU A 93 -6.01 3.17 1.24
N GLN A 94 -5.80 3.96 0.20
CA GLN A 94 -5.39 3.45 -1.10
C GLN A 94 -3.89 3.61 -1.25
N LEU A 95 -3.23 2.53 -1.65
CA LEU A 95 -1.80 2.48 -1.87
C LEU A 95 -1.50 2.13 -3.32
N ALA A 96 -0.32 2.56 -3.76
CA ALA A 96 0.21 2.18 -5.04
C ALA A 96 1.71 1.90 -4.91
N GLU A 97 2.20 0.97 -5.73
CA GLU A 97 3.62 0.62 -5.76
C GLU A 97 4.09 0.33 -7.19
N ASN A 98 5.34 0.67 -7.49
CA ASN A 98 5.95 0.33 -8.76
C ASN A 98 6.22 -1.18 -8.83
N VAL A 99 5.77 -1.83 -9.90
CA VAL A 99 6.17 -3.22 -10.21
C VAL A 99 7.34 -3.16 -11.19
N ASN A 100 8.53 -3.17 -10.60
CA ASN A 100 9.80 -3.13 -11.31
C ASN A 100 10.28 -4.56 -11.56
N MET A 101 10.94 -4.73 -12.70
CA MET A 101 11.62 -5.95 -13.08
C MET A 101 13.06 -5.60 -13.41
N ARG A 102 13.93 -6.60 -13.32
CA ARG A 102 15.30 -6.54 -13.80
C ARG A 102 15.58 -7.68 -14.79
N GLU A 103 16.55 -7.47 -15.66
CA GLU A 103 17.01 -8.52 -16.57
C GLU A 103 17.60 -9.70 -15.78
N ASP A 104 17.17 -10.91 -16.12
CA ASP A 104 17.63 -12.18 -15.53
C ASP A 104 17.47 -13.27 -16.58
N GLU A 105 18.56 -13.91 -17.02
CA GLU A 105 18.54 -14.98 -18.03
C GLU A 105 17.62 -16.15 -17.67
N ASN A 106 17.38 -16.40 -16.37
CA ASN A 106 16.47 -17.41 -15.86
C ASN A 106 15.08 -16.86 -15.50
N GLY A 107 14.84 -15.57 -15.78
CA GLY A 107 13.61 -14.86 -15.48
C GLY A 107 12.38 -15.48 -16.16
N ILE A 108 11.27 -15.46 -15.44
CA ILE A 108 10.04 -16.12 -15.90
C ILE A 108 9.28 -15.31 -16.96
N VAL A 109 9.54 -14.00 -17.06
CA VAL A 109 8.85 -13.10 -17.97
C VAL A 109 9.65 -12.92 -19.26
N PRO A 110 9.15 -13.39 -20.43
CA PRO A 110 9.75 -13.07 -21.72
C PRO A 110 9.22 -11.73 -22.25
N MET A 111 10.12 -10.77 -22.54
CA MET A 111 9.77 -9.47 -23.11
C MET A 111 10.96 -8.88 -23.87
N ASP A 112 10.73 -8.32 -25.06
CA ASP A 112 11.73 -7.67 -25.92
C ASP A 112 13.00 -8.51 -26.19
N GLY A 113 12.81 -9.83 -26.37
CA GLY A 113 13.91 -10.77 -26.64
C GLY A 113 14.78 -11.09 -25.42
N LYS A 114 14.45 -10.54 -24.25
CA LYS A 114 15.11 -10.77 -22.97
C LYS A 114 14.23 -11.55 -21.98
N ARG A 115 14.82 -11.91 -20.85
CA ARG A 115 14.16 -12.56 -19.72
C ARG A 115 14.23 -11.63 -18.51
N TRP A 116 13.13 -11.57 -17.77
CA TRP A 116 12.95 -10.62 -16.68
C TRP A 116 12.43 -11.32 -15.42
N THR A 117 12.81 -10.79 -14.27
CA THR A 117 12.34 -11.19 -12.94
C THR A 117 12.06 -9.93 -12.11
N LEU A 118 11.27 -10.04 -11.04
CA LEU A 118 11.03 -8.93 -10.10
C LEU A 118 12.32 -8.52 -9.37
#